data_AF-A0AAV2Z6D3-F1
#
_entry.id   AF-A0AAV2Z6D3-F1
#
_cell.length_a   1.000
_cell.length_b   1.000
_cell.length_c   1.000
_cell.angle_alpha   90.00
_cell.angle_beta   90.00
_cell.angle_gamma   90.00
#
_symmetry.space_group_name_H-M   'P 1'
#
loop_
_entity.id
_entity.type
_entity.pdbx_description
1 polymer ?
#
loop_
_entity_poly.entity_id
_entity_poly.type
_entity_poly.pdbx_seq_one_letter_code
_entity_poly.pdbx_strand_id
1 'polypeptide(L)'
;HHKSWRQQYLASKSSVEKGYDALQRLLLRFAVRNGFSYRTPSAAKVSCSNAKRIQQMFAIDFWCKYTSYNLSRIVNLDETGIFFDIPPRRIWAVRGDSSRILATEKHSARLTAVVGLEPTEPSC
;
A
#
# COMPACT_ATOMS: atom_id res chain seq x y z
N HIS A 1 -20.94 22.40 -14.54
CA HIS A 1 -22.39 22.47 -14.31
C HIS A 1 -22.90 21.94 -12.95
N HIS A 2 -22.09 21.35 -12.06
CA HIS A 2 -22.59 20.76 -10.78
C HIS A 2 -22.23 21.54 -9.50
N LYS A 3 -21.63 22.74 -9.60
CA LYS A 3 -21.19 23.52 -8.43
C LYS A 3 -22.36 24.02 -7.57
N SER A 4 -23.46 24.44 -8.19
CA SER A 4 -24.64 24.99 -7.50
C SER A 4 -25.33 23.96 -6.60
N TRP A 5 -25.56 22.74 -7.10
CA TRP A 5 -26.15 21.66 -6.31
C TRP A 5 -25.30 21.31 -5.07
N ARG A 6 -23.98 21.20 -5.24
CA ARG A 6 -23.08 20.88 -4.10
C ARG A 6 -23.12 21.97 -3.05
N GLN A 7 -23.09 23.24 -3.47
CA GLN A 7 -23.16 24.38 -2.56
C GLN A 7 -24.49 24.40 -1.80
N GLN A 8 -25.61 24.19 -2.50
CA GLN A 8 -26.95 24.09 -1.87
C GLN A 8 -27.04 22.89 -0.91
N TYR A 9 -26.50 21.73 -1.31
CA TYR A 9 -26.46 20.54 -0.46
C TYR A 9 -25.67 20.79 0.82
N LEU A 10 -24.49 21.40 0.74
CA LEU A 10 -23.68 21.74 1.91
C LEU A 10 -24.35 22.79 2.79
N ALA A 11 -25.00 23.80 2.20
CA ALA A 11 -25.75 24.82 2.92
C ALA A 11 -26.96 24.25 3.68
N SER A 12 -27.54 23.13 3.22
CA SER A 12 -28.64 22.44 3.91
C SER A 12 -28.22 21.69 5.18
N LYS A 13 -26.92 21.64 5.49
CA LYS A 13 -26.36 20.85 6.59
C LYS A 13 -25.96 21.74 7.75
N SER A 14 -25.91 21.16 8.95
CA SER A 14 -25.59 21.88 10.18
C SER A 14 -24.17 22.43 10.25
N SER A 15 -23.23 21.84 9.49
CA SER A 15 -21.92 22.43 9.22
C SER A 15 -21.40 21.94 7.88
N VAL A 16 -20.40 22.63 7.34
CA VAL A 16 -19.76 22.25 6.07
C VAL A 16 -19.06 20.89 6.20
N GLU A 17 -18.39 20.65 7.32
CA GLU A 17 -17.72 19.39 7.66
C GLU A 17 -18.72 18.23 7.72
N LYS A 18 -19.83 18.42 8.45
CA LYS A 18 -20.91 17.42 8.51
C LYS A 18 -21.55 17.18 7.15
N GLY A 19 -21.60 18.20 6.30
CA GLY A 19 -22.06 18.08 4.92
C GLY A 19 -21.12 17.25 4.05
N TYR A 20 -19.81 17.41 4.20
CA TYR A 20 -18.82 16.55 3.56
C TYR A 20 -18.90 15.11 4.05
N ASP A 21 -19.03 14.89 5.35
CA ASP A 21 -19.19 13.53 5.90
C ASP A 21 -20.46 12.84 5.37
N ALA A 22 -21.57 13.58 5.28
CA ALA A 22 -22.82 13.08 4.71
C ALA A 22 -22.68 12.74 3.22
N LEU A 23 -22.01 13.61 2.46
CA LEU A 23 -21.74 13.39 1.04
C LEU A 23 -20.81 12.19 0.83
N GLN A 24 -19.76 12.06 1.64
CA GLN A 24 -18.87 10.91 1.60
C GLN A 24 -19.64 9.62 1.87
N ARG A 25 -20.48 9.56 2.91
CA ARG A 25 -21.34 8.40 3.18
C ARG A 25 -22.27 8.06 2.01
N LEU A 26 -22.83 9.06 1.33
CA LEU A 26 -23.68 8.85 0.16
C LEU A 26 -22.89 8.19 -0.98
N LEU A 27 -21.70 8.71 -1.30
CA LEU A 27 -20.82 8.16 -2.33
C LEU A 27 -20.36 6.73 -1.99
N LEU A 28 -20.03 6.48 -0.72
CA LEU A 28 -19.65 5.14 -0.24
C LEU A 28 -20.80 4.14 -0.43
N ARG A 29 -22.04 4.51 -0.05
CA ARG A 29 -23.22 3.64 -0.25
C ARG A 29 -23.48 3.37 -1.73
N PHE A 30 -23.35 4.40 -2.57
CA PHE A 30 -23.49 4.26 -4.02
C PHE A 30 -22.45 3.28 -4.58
N ALA A 31 -21.17 3.44 -4.21
CA ALA A 31 -20.10 2.55 -4.66
C ALA A 31 -20.37 1.09 -4.25
N VAL A 32 -20.70 0.84 -2.99
CA VAL A 32 -21.02 -0.51 -2.49
C VAL A 32 -22.21 -1.13 -3.23
N ARG A 33 -23.29 -0.34 -3.44
CA ARG A 33 -24.49 -0.81 -4.16
C ARG A 33 -24.19 -1.19 -5.61
N ASN A 34 -23.27 -0.49 -6.27
CA ASN A 34 -22.85 -0.77 -7.63
C ASN A 34 -21.69 -1.77 -7.71
N GLY A 35 -21.49 -2.56 -6.66
CA GLY A 35 -20.53 -3.66 -6.66
C GLY A 35 -19.08 -3.23 -6.50
N PHE A 36 -18.77 -1.99 -6.13
CA PHE A 36 -17.41 -1.62 -5.79
C PHE A 36 -17.05 -2.11 -4.38
N SER A 37 -15.78 -2.45 -4.16
CA SER A 37 -15.26 -2.74 -2.83
C SER A 37 -13.89 -2.11 -2.62
N TYR A 38 -13.55 -1.87 -1.35
CA TYR A 38 -12.20 -1.51 -0.97
C TYR A 38 -11.24 -2.68 -1.26
N ARG A 39 -10.22 -2.44 -2.05
CA ARG A 39 -9.14 -3.39 -2.35
C ARG A 39 -7.80 -2.73 -2.07
N THR A 40 -6.85 -3.52 -1.57
CA THR A 40 -5.45 -3.15 -1.56
C THR A 40 -4.92 -3.30 -2.99
N PRO A 41 -4.33 -2.25 -3.59
CA PRO A 41 -3.65 -2.38 -4.87
C PRO A 41 -2.60 -3.50 -4.79
N SER A 42 -2.57 -4.37 -5.80
CA SER A 42 -1.48 -5.34 -5.94
C SER A 42 -0.82 -5.14 -7.29
N ALA A 43 0.49 -4.90 -7.26
CA ALA A 43 1.34 -4.82 -8.43
C ALA A 43 2.18 -6.09 -8.62
N ALA A 44 1.74 -7.23 -8.07
CA ALA A 44 2.50 -8.47 -8.13
C ALA A 44 2.80 -8.86 -9.59
N LYS A 45 4.09 -8.79 -9.97
CA LYS A 45 4.59 -9.11 -11.31
C LYS A 45 4.88 -10.60 -11.51
N VAL A 46 4.88 -11.39 -10.43
CA VAL A 46 5.26 -12.81 -10.40
C VAL A 46 4.21 -13.61 -9.64
N SER A 47 3.94 -14.84 -10.07
CA SER A 47 3.03 -15.75 -9.35
C SER A 47 3.61 -16.15 -7.98
N CYS A 48 2.72 -16.39 -7.01
CA CYS A 48 3.11 -16.79 -5.65
C CYS A 48 3.98 -18.07 -5.62
N SER A 49 3.69 -19.04 -6.49
CA SER A 49 4.48 -20.28 -6.61
C SER A 49 5.91 -20.01 -7.09
N ASN A 50 6.08 -19.16 -8.10
CA ASN A 50 7.41 -18.82 -8.62
C ASN A 50 8.22 -18.01 -7.60
N ALA A 51 7.59 -17.08 -6.87
CA ALA A 51 8.25 -16.31 -5.82
C ALA A 51 8.77 -17.22 -4.69
N LYS A 52 7.97 -18.20 -4.25
CA LYS A 52 8.39 -19.18 -3.24
C LYS A 52 9.57 -20.04 -3.71
N ARG A 53 9.54 -20.50 -4.97
CA ARG A 53 10.64 -21.28 -5.55
C ARG A 53 11.95 -20.47 -5.55
N ILE A 54 11.89 -19.22 -5.99
CA ILE A 54 13.08 -18.34 -6.03
C ILE A 54 13.61 -18.09 -4.61
N GLN A 55 12.72 -17.83 -3.64
CA GLN A 55 13.10 -17.63 -2.24
C GLN A 55 13.83 -18.86 -1.66
N GLN A 56 13.33 -20.07 -1.93
CA GLN A 56 13.95 -21.31 -1.45
C GLN A 56 15.33 -21.52 -2.06
N MET A 57 15.47 -21.34 -3.38
CA MET A 57 16.76 -21.48 -4.06
C MET A 57 17.79 -20.47 -3.52
N PHE A 58 17.38 -19.21 -3.36
CA PHE A 58 18.23 -18.18 -2.78
C PHE A 58 18.69 -18.54 -1.35
N ALA A 59 17.79 -19.04 -0.51
CA ALA A 59 18.13 -19.41 0.86
C ALA A 59 19.16 -20.55 0.91
N ILE A 60 19.02 -21.56 0.05
CA ILE A 60 20.00 -22.66 -0.07
C ILE A 60 21.37 -22.10 -0.46
N ASP A 61 21.44 -21.33 -1.56
CA ASP A 61 22.69 -20.78 -2.07
C ASP A 61 23.37 -19.84 -1.06
N PHE A 62 22.58 -19.01 -0.38
CA PHE A 62 23.06 -18.09 0.64
C PHE A 62 23.72 -18.84 1.80
N TRP A 63 23.02 -19.83 2.37
CA TRP A 63 23.56 -20.57 3.51
C TRP A 63 24.71 -21.49 3.10
N CYS A 64 24.68 -22.11 1.92
CA CYS A 64 25.84 -22.86 1.41
C CYS A 64 27.11 -22.00 1.37
N LYS A 65 27.00 -20.71 1.04
CA LYS A 65 28.14 -19.80 0.93
C LYS A 65 28.56 -19.15 2.26
N TYR A 66 27.59 -18.81 3.11
CA TYR A 66 27.84 -17.97 4.29
C TYR A 66 27.62 -18.68 5.63
N THR A 67 27.35 -19.99 5.66
CA THR A 67 27.15 -20.76 6.90
C THR A 67 28.30 -20.67 7.91
N SER A 68 29.54 -20.42 7.45
CA SER A 68 30.71 -20.29 8.31
C SER A 68 30.81 -18.96 9.05
N TYR A 69 30.00 -17.95 8.67
CA TYR A 69 29.99 -16.66 9.32
C TYR A 69 29.09 -16.68 10.56
N ASN A 70 29.52 -16.01 11.63
CA ASN A 70 28.66 -15.79 12.79
C ASN A 70 27.44 -14.94 12.38
N LEU A 71 26.26 -15.29 12.87
CA LEU A 71 25.01 -14.55 12.64
C LEU A 71 25.14 -13.06 13.02
N SER A 72 25.95 -12.71 14.04
CA SER A 72 26.22 -11.33 14.44
C SER A 72 26.87 -10.48 13.35
N ARG A 73 27.48 -11.11 12.33
CA ARG A 73 28.08 -10.44 11.18
C ARG A 73 27.14 -10.29 9.99
N ILE A 74 25.95 -10.86 10.07
CA ILE A 74 24.94 -10.77 9.01
C ILE A 74 24.01 -9.61 9.34
N VAL A 75 24.18 -8.50 8.61
CA VAL A 75 23.35 -7.30 8.74
C VAL A 75 22.29 -7.31 7.65
N ASN A 76 21.03 -7.15 8.04
CA ASN A 76 19.95 -6.95 7.07
C ASN A 76 19.95 -5.50 6.63
N LEU A 77 20.11 -5.26 5.33
CA LEU A 77 20.03 -3.94 4.71
C LEU A 77 18.82 -3.90 3.78
N ASP A 78 17.98 -2.88 3.93
CA ASP A 78 16.85 -2.64 3.03
C ASP A 78 16.77 -1.16 2.63
N GLU A 79 16.33 -0.92 1.39
CA GLU A 79 16.04 0.41 0.87
C GLU A 79 14.53 0.61 0.84
N THR A 80 14.03 1.54 1.65
CA THR A 80 12.61 1.88 1.71
C THR A 80 12.36 3.27 1.13
N GLY A 81 11.42 3.33 0.18
CA GLY A 81 10.89 4.60 -0.34
C GLY A 81 9.84 5.17 0.60
N ILE A 82 10.11 6.35 1.16
CA ILE A 82 9.20 7.13 1.97
C ILE A 82 8.54 8.17 1.07
N PHE A 83 7.24 8.02 0.83
CA PHE A 83 6.47 8.97 0.04
C PHE A 83 5.90 10.07 0.95
N PHE A 84 6.05 11.34 0.56
CA PHE A 84 5.50 12.46 1.34
C PHE A 84 3.98 12.45 1.34
N ASP A 85 3.38 12.04 0.23
CA ASP A 85 1.96 11.72 0.19
C ASP A 85 1.78 10.31 0.72
N ILE A 86 0.85 10.12 1.65
CA ILE A 86 0.36 8.79 2.03
C ILE A 86 -0.77 8.47 1.07
N PRO A 87 -0.54 7.79 -0.09
CA PRO A 87 -1.64 7.41 -0.95
C PRO A 87 -2.64 6.56 -0.17
N PRO A 88 -3.94 6.64 -0.51
CA PRO A 88 -4.95 5.80 0.12
C PRO A 88 -4.50 4.34 0.06
N ARG A 89 -4.33 3.69 1.22
CA ARG A 89 -3.90 2.27 1.31
C ARG A 89 -4.87 1.32 0.60
N ARG A 90 -6.08 1.79 0.29
CA ARG A 90 -7.14 1.04 -0.38
C ARG A 90 -7.76 1.92 -1.46
N ILE A 91 -8.01 1.32 -2.62
CA ILE A 91 -8.74 1.93 -3.72
C ILE A 91 -10.09 1.22 -3.90
N TRP A 92 -11.04 1.90 -4.52
CA TRP A 92 -12.29 1.28 -4.95
C TRP A 92 -12.08 0.58 -6.29
N ALA A 93 -12.41 -0.71 -6.34
CA ALA A 93 -12.42 -1.51 -7.56
C ALA A 93 -13.75 -2.28 -7.67
N VAL A 94 -14.18 -2.57 -8.90
CA VAL A 94 -15.38 -3.37 -9.16
C VAL A 94 -15.16 -4.79 -8.61
N ARG A 95 -16.17 -5.36 -7.92
CA ARG A 95 -16.13 -6.75 -7.44
C ARG A 95 -16.00 -7.70 -8.62
N GLY A 96 -15.05 -8.63 -8.51
CA GLY A 96 -14.79 -9.63 -9.54
C GLY A 96 -13.78 -9.17 -10.59
N ASP A 97 -13.47 -7.88 -10.66
CA ASP A 97 -12.46 -7.34 -11.56
C ASP A 97 -11.08 -7.30 -10.88
N SER A 98 -10.03 -7.22 -11.69
CA SER A 98 -8.65 -7.14 -11.18
C SER A 98 -8.45 -5.83 -10.41
N SER A 99 -7.78 -5.89 -9.27
CA SER A 99 -7.34 -4.69 -8.53
C SER A 99 -6.05 -4.08 -9.13
N ARG A 100 -5.74 -4.42 -10.38
CA ARG A 100 -4.52 -4.00 -11.06
C ARG A 100 -4.67 -2.54 -11.45
N ILE A 101 -3.92 -1.67 -10.77
CA ILE A 101 -3.80 -0.29 -11.17
C ILE A 101 -2.92 -0.25 -12.42
N LEU A 102 -3.45 0.22 -13.55
CA LEU A 102 -2.61 0.73 -14.65
C LEU A 102 -1.83 1.89 -14.06
N ALA A 103 -0.51 1.79 -14.04
CA ALA A 103 0.37 2.77 -13.40
C ALA A 103 0.17 4.16 -14.04
N THR A 104 -0.80 4.91 -13.54
CA THR A 104 -0.85 6.35 -13.70
C THR A 104 0.02 6.92 -12.60
N GLU A 105 1.11 7.52 -13.06
CA GLU A 105 2.19 8.02 -12.23
C GLU A 105 1.64 9.00 -11.19
N LYS A 106 1.68 8.59 -9.93
CA LYS A 106 1.37 9.49 -8.81
C LYS A 106 2.70 10.17 -8.46
N HIS A 107 2.91 11.39 -8.94
CA HIS A 107 4.14 12.17 -8.72
C HIS A 107 4.25 12.73 -7.29
N SER A 108 4.03 11.90 -6.27
CA SER A 108 4.36 12.29 -4.91
C SER A 108 5.88 12.35 -4.79
N ALA A 109 6.43 13.44 -4.24
CA ALA A 109 7.84 13.48 -3.91
C ALA A 109 8.21 12.28 -3.00
N ARG A 110 9.38 11.68 -3.24
CA ARG A 110 9.84 10.44 -2.60
C ARG A 110 11.22 10.66 -1.99
N LEU A 111 11.35 10.38 -0.70
CA LEU A 111 12.63 10.20 -0.02
C LEU A 111 13.02 8.72 -0.06
N THR A 112 14.28 8.42 -0.33
CA THR A 112 14.82 7.07 -0.19
C THR A 112 15.61 6.99 1.11
N ALA A 113 15.32 5.99 1.94
CA ALA A 113 16.09 5.70 3.14
C ALA A 113 16.68 4.28 3.06
N VAL A 114 17.95 4.14 3.43
CA VAL A 114 18.60 2.84 3.61
C VAL A 114 18.65 2.55 5.09
N VAL A 115 18.15 1.39 5.50
CA VAL A 115 18.08 0.96 6.91
C VAL A 115 18.86 -0.33 7.07
N GLY A 116 19.80 -0.32 8.03
CA GLY A 116 20.52 -1.51 8.48
C GLY A 116 20.02 -1.97 9.83
N LEU A 117 19.75 -3.26 9.97
CA LEU A 117 19.44 -3.90 11.24
C LEU A 117 20.60 -4.81 11.62
N GLU A 118 21.31 -4.42 12.68
CA GLU A 118 22.36 -5.22 13.28
C GLU A 118 21.75 -6.20 14.30
N PRO A 119 22.24 -7.45 14.35
CA PRO A 119 21.85 -8.40 15.39
C PRO A 119 22.25 -7.86 16.77
N THR A 120 21.29 -7.73 17.68
CA THR A 120 21.59 -7.38 19.08
C THR A 120 22.04 -8.63 19.81
N GLU A 121 23.23 -8.57 20.43
CA GLU A 121 23.65 -9.57 21.40
C GLU A 121 22.68 -9.54 22.59
N PRO A 122 22.15 -10.68 23.07
CA PRO A 122 21.29 -10.69 24.23
C PRO A 122 22.09 -10.20 25.45
N SER A 123 21.62 -9.13 26.10
CA SER A 123 22.16 -8.66 27.37
C SER A 123 22.02 -9.77 28.42
N CYS A 124 23.16 -10.25 28.95
CA CYS A 124 23.24 -11.22 30.04
C CYS A 124 22.53 -10.74 31.31
#